data_AF-A0A7V6PB93-F1
#
_entry.id   AF-A0A7V6PB93-F1
#
_cell.length_a   1.000
_cell.length_b   1.000
_cell.length_c   1.000
_cell.angle_alpha   90.00
_cell.angle_beta   90.00
_cell.angle_gamma   90.00
#
_symmetry.space_group_name_H-M   'P 1'
#
loop_
_entity.id
_entity.type
_entity.pdbx_description
1 polymer ?
#
loop_
_entity_poly.entity_id
_entity_poly.type
_entity_poly.pdbx_seq_one_letter_code
_entity_poly.pdbx_strand_id
1 'polypeptide(L)' 'IEITRTAAPNARVIFRTAAEPSLLPGRVAPEILDRWEYHADESRALHDRDRSSIYGGFHLYILKDA' A
#
# COMPACT_ATOMS: atom_id res chain seq x y z
N ILE A 1 8.95 -4.26 11.10
CA ILE A 1 8.35 -4.92 12.28
C ILE A 1 7.38 -3.99 12.99
N GLU A 2 7.78 -2.75 13.31
CA GLU A 2 6.94 -1.79 14.06
C GLU A 2 5.58 -1.51 13.43
N ILE A 3 5.49 -1.25 12.11
CA ILE A 3 4.21 -0.94 11.45
C ILE A 3 3.16 -2.05 11.66
N THR A 4 3.57 -3.32 11.61
CA THR A 4 2.68 -4.44 11.86
C THR A 4 2.39 -4.61 13.34
N ARG A 5 3.37 -4.37 14.22
CA ARG A 5 3.21 -4.50 15.68
C ARG A 5 2.21 -3.51 16.25
N THR A 6 2.15 -2.29 15.69
CA THR A 6 1.27 -1.21 16.17
C THR A 6 -0.01 -1.06 15.35
N ALA A 7 -0.19 -1.87 14.30
CA ALA A 7 -1.38 -1.82 13.48
C ALA A 7 -2.60 -2.32 14.25
N ALA A 8 -3.70 -1.57 14.14
CA ALA A 8 -5.01 -2.06 14.55
C ALA A 8 -5.48 -3.19 13.62
N PRO A 9 -6.43 -4.04 14.04
CA PRO A 9 -7.13 -4.94 13.12
C PRO A 9 -7.67 -4.18 11.91
N ASN A 10 -7.56 -4.76 10.72
CA ASN A 10 -7.95 -4.11 9.45
C ASN A 10 -7.20 -2.80 9.14
N ALA A 11 -6.01 -2.58 9.70
CA ALA A 11 -5.22 -1.38 9.41
C ALA A 11 -4.98 -1.23 7.90
N ARG A 12 -5.03 0.02 7.44
CA ARG A 12 -4.79 0.39 6.04
C ARG A 12 -3.54 1.24 5.96
N VAL A 13 -2.66 0.91 5.03
CA VAL A 13 -1.49 1.70 4.67
C VAL A 13 -1.71 2.27 3.29
N ILE A 14 -1.59 3.60 3.18
CA ILE A 14 -1.69 4.32 1.93
C ILE A 14 -0.39 5.08 1.71
N PHE A 15 0.18 4.98 0.52
CA PHE A 15 1.27 5.85 0.08
C PHE A 15 1.12 6.18 -1.39
N ARG A 16 1.71 7.30 -1.79
CA ARG A 16 1.70 7.78 -3.18
C ARG A 16 3.12 7.91 -3.69
N THR A 17 3.33 7.57 -4.96
CA THR A 17 4.65 7.70 -5.58
C THR A 17 4.52 8.28 -7.00
N ALA A 18 5.63 8.75 -7.56
CA ALA A 18 5.66 9.17 -8.96
C ALA A 18 5.56 7.99 -9.93
N ALA A 19 5.85 6.75 -9.47
CA ALA A 19 5.76 5.55 -10.27
C ALA A 19 4.38 4.90 -10.13
N GLU A 20 3.87 4.35 -11.24
CA GLU A 20 2.63 3.58 -11.26
C GLU A 20 2.72 2.22 -10.53
N PRO A 21 3.82 1.43 -10.63
CA PRO A 21 3.96 0.21 -9.84
C PRO A 21 4.38 0.49 -8.40
N SER A 22 3.91 -0.36 -7.47
CA SER A 22 4.34 -0.29 -6.06
C SER A 22 5.85 -0.46 -5.95
N LEU A 23 6.48 0.45 -5.22
CA LEU A 23 7.93 0.47 -5.01
C LEU A 23 8.39 -0.42 -3.85
N LEU A 24 7.46 -0.98 -3.07
CA LEU A 24 7.80 -1.72 -1.85
C LEU A 24 8.43 -3.10 -2.09
N PRO A 25 8.02 -3.89 -3.10
CA PRO A 25 8.71 -5.13 -3.43
C PRO A 25 10.20 -4.89 -3.69
N GLY A 26 11.07 -5.63 -3.00
CA GLY A 26 12.53 -5.48 -3.06
C GLY A 26 13.11 -4.32 -2.25
N ARG A 27 12.29 -3.48 -1.61
CA ARG A 27 12.73 -2.40 -0.70
C ARG A 27 12.31 -2.62 0.75
N VAL A 28 11.24 -3.38 0.96
CA VAL A 28 10.78 -3.81 2.29
C VAL A 28 11.02 -5.32 2.40
N ALA A 29 11.43 -5.76 3.59
CA ALA A 29 11.65 -7.17 3.89
C ALA A 29 10.38 -7.99 3.57
N PRO A 30 10.48 -9.11 2.83
CA PRO A 30 9.33 -9.90 2.42
C PRO A 30 8.44 -10.33 3.59
N GLU A 31 9.02 -10.66 4.74
CA GLU A 31 8.30 -11.15 5.92
C GLU A 31 7.39 -10.08 6.53
N ILE A 32 7.68 -8.80 6.26
CA ILE A 32 6.80 -7.68 6.61
C ILE A 32 5.71 -7.59 5.55
N LEU A 33 6.07 -7.51 4.27
CA LEU A 33 5.11 -7.32 3.16
C LEU A 33 4.10 -8.46 3.06
N ASP A 34 4.48 -9.70 3.34
CA ASP A 34 3.62 -10.88 3.26
C ASP A 34 2.45 -10.82 4.25
N ARG A 35 2.55 -9.99 5.29
CA ARG A 35 1.45 -9.74 6.26
C ARG A 35 0.45 -8.71 5.76
N TRP A 36 0.74 -8.01 4.67
CA TRP A 36 -0.12 -6.99 4.08
C TRP A 36 -0.59 -7.44 2.70
N GLU A 37 -1.87 -7.30 2.44
CA GLU A 37 -2.47 -7.54 1.13
C GLU A 37 -2.45 -6.26 0.30
N TYR A 38 -1.96 -6.35 -0.94
CA TYR A 38 -1.98 -5.23 -1.86
C TYR A 38 -3.28 -5.20 -2.66
N HIS A 39 -4.06 -4.14 -2.51
CA HIS A 39 -5.33 -3.97 -3.20
C HIS A 39 -5.12 -3.24 -4.53
N ALA A 40 -4.70 -3.95 -5.56
CA ALA A 40 -4.33 -3.37 -6.86
C ALA A 40 -5.49 -2.64 -7.57
N ASP A 41 -6.69 -3.22 -7.60
CA ASP A 41 -7.84 -2.63 -8.29
C ASP A 41 -8.37 -1.38 -7.55
N GLU A 42 -8.46 -1.45 -6.22
CA GLU A 42 -8.86 -0.31 -5.40
C GLU A 42 -7.82 0.81 -5.46
N SER A 43 -6.53 0.45 -5.48
CA SER A 43 -5.41 1.38 -5.69
C SER A 43 -5.58 2.16 -6.99
N ARG A 44 -5.89 1.48 -8.11
CA ARG A 44 -6.12 2.11 -9.41
C ARG A 44 -7.37 3.01 -9.40
N ALA A 45 -8.48 2.50 -8.88
CA ALA A 45 -9.72 3.28 -8.80
C ALA A 45 -9.57 4.55 -7.93
N LEU A 46 -8.76 4.47 -6.86
CA LEU A 46 -8.44 5.63 -6.02
C LEU A 46 -7.47 6.59 -6.72
N HIS A 47 -6.51 6.08 -7.51
CA HIS A 47 -5.63 6.90 -8.33
C HIS A 47 -6.41 7.70 -9.38
N ASP A 48 -7.34 7.07 -10.11
CA ASP A 48 -8.16 7.73 -11.14
C ASP A 48 -9.04 8.87 -10.57
N ARG A 49 -9.36 8.78 -9.28
CA ARG A 49 -10.12 9.80 -8.54
C ARG A 49 -9.23 10.88 -7.93
N ASP A 50 -7.92 10.65 -7.80
CA ASP A 50 -6.98 11.61 -7.22
C ASP A 50 -6.72 12.73 -8.24
N ARG A 51 -7.15 13.94 -7.90
CA ARG A 51 -6.95 15.13 -8.75
C ARG A 51 -5.57 15.77 -8.56
N SER A 52 -4.71 15.15 -7.76
CA SER A 52 -3.35 15.60 -7.50
C SER A 52 -2.40 15.06 -8.57
N SER A 53 -2.32 15.74 -9.72
CA SER A 53 -1.58 15.32 -10.93
C SER A 53 -0.05 15.17 -10.81
N ILE A 54 0.51 15.17 -9.60
CA ILE A 54 1.96 15.09 -9.35
C ILE A 54 2.45 13.68 -8.96
N TYR A 55 1.54 12.77 -8.63
CA TYR A 55 1.87 11.39 -8.26
C TYR A 55 1.29 10.43 -9.29
N GLY A 56 2.12 9.54 -9.84
CA GLY A 56 1.73 8.55 -10.84
C GLY A 56 1.15 7.25 -10.27
N GLY A 57 1.11 7.09 -8.94
CA GLY A 57 0.56 5.91 -8.30
C GLY A 57 -0.06 6.19 -6.93
N PHE A 58 -1.22 5.58 -6.67
CA PHE A 58 -1.86 5.46 -5.37
C PHE A 58 -1.78 3.98 -4.96
N HIS A 59 -1.24 3.67 -3.79
CA HIS A 59 -1.07 2.29 -3.35
C HIS A 59 -1.73 2.06 -2.00
N LEU A 60 -2.64 1.09 -1.96
CA LEU A 60 -3.34 0.65 -0.76
C LEU A 60 -2.89 -0.76 -0.36
N TYR A 61 -2.45 -0.88 0.88
CA TYR A 61 -2.21 -2.15 1.55
C TYR A 61 -3.13 -2.30 2.75
N ILE A 62 -3.64 -3.49 2.99
CA ILE A 62 -4.47 -3.82 4.17
C ILE A 62 -3.79 -4.93 4.95
N LEU A 63 -3.76 -4.81 6.28
CA LEU A 63 -3.22 -5.87 7.13
C LEU A 63 -4.11 -7.11 6.98
N LYS A 64 -3.50 -8.25 6.63
CA LYS A 64 -4.23 -9.52 6.58
C LYS A 64 -4.72 -9.86 7.98
N ASP A 65 -5.98 -10.29 8.07
CA ASP A 65 -6.47 -10.87 9.31
C ASP A 65 -5.67 -12.15 9.62
N ALA A 66 -5.33 -12.32 10.90
CA ALA A 66 -4.57 -13.46 11.40
C ALA A 66 -5.45 -14.70 11.56
#